data_AF-A0A2M7U9B3-F1
#
_entry.id   AF-A0A2M7U9B3-F1
#
_cell.length_a   1.000
_cell.length_b   1.000
_cell.length_c   1.000
_cell.angle_alpha   90.00
_cell.angle_beta   90.00
_cell.angle_gamma   90.00
#
_symmetry.space_group_name_H-M   'P 1'
#
loop_
_entity.id
_entity.type
_entity.pdbx_description
1 polymer ?
#
loop_
_entity_poly.entity_id
_entity_poly.type
_entity_poly.pdbx_seq_one_letter_code
_entity_poly.pdbx_strand_id
1 'polypeptide(L)'
;MKVVQVNMDYSKVPSLEVIDKTIIALKDHGVKVILADSKEQALEEIKKSIPEGSKIMNGSSTTLIQIGFSEMLKSGNHKWKNLHEDILKEKDYGKQSDLRRKALTKTDYF
;
A
#
# COMPACT_ATOMS: atom_id res chain seq x y z
N MET A 1 -29.89 -8.25 -16.97
CA MET A 1 -28.51 -8.56 -16.55
C MET A 1 -28.53 -9.84 -15.72
N LYS A 2 -27.81 -10.89 -16.11
CA LYS A 2 -27.63 -12.07 -15.23
C LYS A 2 -26.53 -11.72 -14.23
N VAL A 3 -26.88 -11.61 -12.95
CA VAL A 3 -25.88 -11.59 -11.88
C VAL A 3 -25.37 -13.01 -11.76
N VAL A 4 -24.15 -13.27 -12.21
CA VAL A 4 -23.49 -14.56 -11.99
C VAL A 4 -23.05 -14.56 -10.53
N GLN A 5 -23.70 -15.39 -9.71
CA GLN A 5 -23.33 -15.55 -8.32
C GLN A 5 -22.07 -16.41 -8.24
N VAL A 6 -20.93 -15.75 -8.07
CA VAL A 6 -19.64 -16.42 -7.90
C VAL A 6 -19.51 -16.82 -6.43
N ASN A 7 -19.57 -18.11 -6.14
CA ASN A 7 -19.32 -18.65 -4.81
C ASN A 7 -17.80 -18.74 -4.61
N MET A 8 -17.16 -17.63 -4.23
CA MET A 8 -15.72 -17.51 -4.07
C MET A 8 -15.32 -17.59 -2.59
N ASP A 9 -14.40 -18.51 -2.28
CA ASP A 9 -13.71 -18.56 -1.01
C ASP A 9 -12.51 -17.60 -1.04
N TYR A 10 -12.67 -16.44 -0.43
CA TYR A 10 -11.65 -15.39 -0.36
C TYR A 10 -10.48 -15.73 0.59
N SER A 11 -10.57 -16.84 1.33
CA SER A 11 -9.48 -17.31 2.19
C SER A 11 -8.49 -18.21 1.45
N LYS A 12 -8.87 -18.73 0.27
CA LYS A 12 -8.06 -19.64 -0.52
C LYS A 12 -7.25 -18.89 -1.56
N VAL A 13 -5.94 -19.15 -1.59
CA VAL A 13 -5.05 -18.64 -2.64
C VAL A 13 -5.47 -19.23 -4.01
N PRO A 14 -5.60 -18.40 -5.06
CA PRO A 14 -5.90 -18.88 -6.42
C PRO A 14 -4.82 -19.81 -6.97
N SER A 15 -5.14 -20.56 -8.03
CA SER A 15 -4.12 -21.35 -8.74
C SER A 15 -3.09 -20.45 -9.43
N LEU A 16 -1.89 -20.98 -9.67
CA LEU A 16 -0.83 -20.28 -10.39
C LEU A 16 -1.28 -19.80 -11.77
N GLU A 17 -2.07 -20.60 -12.49
CA GLU A 17 -2.60 -20.21 -13.81
C GLU A 17 -3.45 -18.92 -13.74
N VAL A 18 -4.25 -18.75 -12.69
CA VAL A 18 -5.07 -17.54 -12.50
C VAL A 18 -4.19 -16.34 -12.13
N ILE A 19 -3.17 -16.57 -11.30
CA ILE A 19 -2.18 -15.55 -10.92
C ILE A 19 -1.42 -15.07 -12.16
N ASP A 20 -0.90 -16.00 -12.97
CA ASP A 20 -0.13 -15.69 -14.18
C ASP A 20 -0.96 -14.93 -15.21
N LYS A 21 -2.22 -15.35 -15.44
CA LYS A 21 -3.16 -14.61 -16.30
C LYS A 21 -3.37 -13.17 -15.81
N THR A 22 -3.47 -12.98 -14.51
CA THR A 22 -3.63 -11.65 -13.90
C THR A 22 -2.37 -10.81 -14.08
N ILE A 23 -1.19 -11.40 -13.87
CA ILE A 23 0.10 -10.72 -14.05
C ILE A 23 0.26 -10.25 -15.50
N ILE A 24 -0.06 -11.10 -16.48
CA ILE A 24 0.02 -10.76 -17.91
C ILE A 24 -0.91 -9.59 -18.22
N ALA A 25 -2.19 -9.68 -17.82
CA ALA A 25 -3.17 -8.63 -18.07
C ALA A 25 -2.72 -7.27 -17.48
N LEU A 26 -2.20 -7.26 -16.25
CA LEU A 26 -1.69 -6.03 -15.63
C LEU A 26 -0.47 -5.45 -16.37
N LYS A 27 0.47 -6.31 -16.78
CA LYS A 27 1.65 -5.89 -17.54
C LYS A 27 1.28 -5.33 -18.92
N ASP A 28 0.31 -5.93 -19.59
CA ASP A 28 -0.21 -5.45 -20.88
C ASP A 28 -0.85 -4.06 -20.77
N HIS A 29 -1.33 -3.70 -19.58
CA HIS A 29 -1.83 -2.36 -19.24
C HIS A 29 -0.76 -1.41 -18.66
N GLY A 30 0.54 -1.77 -18.77
CA GLY A 30 1.65 -0.93 -18.32
C GLY A 30 1.85 -0.90 -16.80
N VAL A 31 1.20 -1.82 -16.06
CA VAL A 31 1.38 -1.94 -14.61
C VAL A 31 2.56 -2.87 -14.33
N LYS A 32 3.58 -2.37 -13.63
CA LYS A 32 4.67 -3.21 -13.13
C LYS A 32 4.15 -4.11 -12.01
N VAL A 33 4.32 -5.42 -12.18
CA VAL A 33 3.87 -6.42 -11.20
C VAL A 33 5.08 -7.16 -10.61
N ILE A 34 5.07 -7.32 -9.30
CA ILE A 34 6.00 -8.15 -8.54
C ILE A 34 5.16 -9.20 -7.81
N LEU A 35 5.44 -10.48 -8.05
CA LEU A 35 4.82 -11.57 -7.30
C LEU A 35 5.66 -11.83 -6.05
N ALA A 36 5.03 -11.82 -4.88
CA ALA A 36 5.65 -12.14 -3.61
C ALA A 36 4.96 -13.36 -2.99
N ASP A 37 5.75 -14.34 -2.57
CA ASP A 37 5.29 -15.61 -2.01
C ASP A 37 4.94 -15.50 -0.52
N SER A 38 5.38 -14.41 0.12
CA SER A 38 5.10 -14.14 1.54
C SER A 38 4.89 -12.66 1.82
N LYS A 39 4.31 -12.36 2.99
CA LYS A 39 4.13 -10.99 3.47
C LYS A 39 5.47 -10.28 3.72
N GLU A 40 6.49 -11.02 4.16
CA GLU A 40 7.84 -10.51 4.40
C GLU A 40 8.51 -10.09 3.09
N GLN A 41 8.40 -10.93 2.06
CA GLN A 41 8.90 -10.61 0.73
C GLN A 41 8.18 -9.40 0.14
N ALA A 42 6.85 -9.31 0.29
CA ALA A 42 6.09 -8.13 -0.15
C ALA A 42 6.55 -6.85 0.54
N LEU A 43 6.79 -6.89 1.86
CA LEU A 43 7.31 -5.76 2.62
C LEU A 43 8.72 -5.35 2.15
N GLU A 44 9.59 -6.32 1.86
CA GLU A 44 10.94 -6.06 1.40
C GLU A 44 10.96 -5.39 0.01
N GLU A 45 10.13 -5.87 -0.91
CA GLU A 45 10.03 -5.30 -2.26
C GLU A 45 9.50 -3.85 -2.23
N ILE A 46 8.54 -3.55 -1.35
CA ILE A 46 8.09 -2.17 -1.14
C ILE A 46 9.26 -1.29 -0.67
N LYS A 47 10.04 -1.74 0.32
CA LYS A 47 11.19 -0.98 0.85
C LYS A 47 12.24 -0.69 -0.22
N LYS A 48 12.51 -1.63 -1.11
CA LYS A 48 13.44 -1.45 -2.23
C LYS A 48 12.90 -0.49 -3.30
N SER A 49 11.59 -0.45 -3.48
CA SER A 49 10.96 0.31 -4.56
C SER A 49 10.82 1.80 -4.31
N ILE A 50 10.78 2.24 -3.04
CA ILE A 50 10.54 3.64 -2.67
C ILE A 50 11.86 4.37 -2.39
N PRO A 51 12.19 5.42 -3.15
CA PRO A 51 13.42 6.20 -2.94
C PRO A 51 13.53 6.80 -1.54
N GLU A 52 14.76 6.95 -1.04
CA GLU A 52 15.04 7.67 0.20
C GLU A 52 14.53 9.11 0.13
N GLY A 53 14.04 9.65 1.25
CA GLY A 53 13.51 11.02 1.33
C GLY A 53 12.09 11.23 0.80
N SER A 54 11.48 10.21 0.16
CA SER A 54 10.11 10.26 -0.34
C SER A 54 9.10 10.54 0.78
N LYS A 55 8.02 11.25 0.45
CA LYS A 55 6.88 11.50 1.33
C LYS A 55 5.83 10.42 1.16
N ILE A 56 5.47 9.75 2.24
CA ILE A 56 4.62 8.56 2.22
C ILE A 56 3.35 8.78 3.04
N MET A 57 2.25 8.22 2.55
CA MET A 57 0.98 8.05 3.25
C MET A 57 0.51 6.62 3.05
N ASN A 58 0.01 5.93 4.09
CA ASN A 58 -0.45 4.54 3.96
C ASN A 58 -1.97 4.40 3.68
N GLY A 59 -2.71 5.51 3.68
CA GLY A 59 -4.12 5.57 3.26
C GLY A 59 -5.08 4.63 4.02
N SER A 60 -4.71 4.15 5.21
CA SER A 60 -5.43 3.08 5.94
C SER A 60 -5.55 1.76 5.17
N SER A 61 -4.58 1.45 4.29
CA SER A 61 -4.56 0.20 3.52
C SER A 61 -4.42 -1.02 4.43
N THR A 62 -5.44 -1.89 4.40
CA THR A 62 -5.44 -3.16 5.15
C THR A 62 -4.28 -4.05 4.73
N THR A 63 -3.94 -4.09 3.44
CA THR A 63 -2.80 -4.87 2.94
C THR A 63 -1.48 -4.39 3.54
N LEU A 64 -1.26 -3.06 3.59
CA LEU A 64 -0.05 -2.49 4.20
C LEU A 64 0.03 -2.76 5.71
N ILE A 65 -1.11 -2.84 6.40
CA ILE A 65 -1.16 -3.26 7.81
C ILE A 65 -0.78 -4.75 7.93
N GLN A 66 -1.39 -5.62 7.12
CA GLN A 66 -1.19 -7.07 7.21
C GLN A 66 0.25 -7.51 6.91
N ILE A 67 0.94 -6.82 5.99
CA ILE A 67 2.35 -7.10 5.69
C ILE A 67 3.33 -6.44 6.68
N GLY A 68 2.84 -5.67 7.67
CA GLY A 68 3.67 -5.03 8.70
C GLY A 68 4.33 -3.71 8.27
N PHE A 69 3.91 -3.10 7.16
CA PHE A 69 4.45 -1.83 6.70
C PHE A 69 4.09 -0.67 7.64
N SER A 70 2.86 -0.67 8.19
CA SER A 70 2.39 0.39 9.08
C SER A 70 3.17 0.43 10.41
N GLU A 71 3.48 -0.73 10.97
CA GLU A 71 4.30 -0.90 12.17
C GLU A 71 5.74 -0.46 11.91
N MET A 72 6.30 -0.82 10.75
CA MET A 72 7.64 -0.38 10.35
C MET A 72 7.71 1.15 10.20
N LEU A 73 6.71 1.76 9.57
CA LEU A 73 6.60 3.23 9.49
C LEU A 73 6.53 3.89 10.87
N LYS A 74 5.80 3.30 11.82
CA LYS A 74 5.70 3.81 13.19
C LYS A 74 7.00 3.66 13.98
N SER A 75 7.84 2.66 13.65
CA SER A 75 9.13 2.48 14.32
C SER A 75 10.12 3.62 14.06
N GLY A 76 9.89 4.41 12.99
CA GLY A 76 10.78 5.48 12.56
C GLY A 76 12.12 5.00 11.96
N ASN A 77 12.36 3.69 11.89
CA ASN A 77 13.57 3.11 11.30
C ASN A 77 13.48 3.06 9.76
N HIS A 78 13.29 4.23 9.15
CA HIS A 78 13.22 4.41 7.70
C HIS A 78 13.73 5.80 7.31
N LYS A 79 14.08 5.95 6.03
CA LYS A 79 14.59 7.22 5.49
C LYS A 79 13.52 8.06 4.77
N TRP A 80 12.25 7.74 4.98
CA TRP A 80 11.13 8.43 4.36
C TRP A 80 10.48 9.47 5.30
N LYS A 81 9.71 10.39 4.72
CA LYS A 81 8.91 11.36 5.46
C LYS A 81 7.49 10.83 5.64
N ASN A 82 7.13 10.50 6.87
CA ASN A 82 5.83 9.93 7.21
C ASN A 82 4.78 11.03 7.44
N LEU A 83 4.02 11.38 6.38
CA LEU A 83 3.01 12.43 6.48
C LEU A 83 1.84 12.05 7.40
N HIS A 84 1.57 10.75 7.55
CA HIS A 84 0.53 10.28 8.46
C HIS A 84 0.89 10.59 9.92
N GLU A 85 2.14 10.37 10.29
CA GLU A 85 2.65 10.67 11.63
C GLU A 85 2.59 12.18 11.93
N ASP A 86 2.99 13.03 10.99
CA ASP A 86 2.94 14.49 11.13
C ASP A 86 1.50 14.98 11.38
N ILE A 87 0.52 14.40 10.69
CA ILE A 87 -0.90 14.70 10.90
C ILE A 87 -1.36 14.28 12.30
N LEU A 88 -0.95 13.11 12.79
CA LEU A 88 -1.37 12.61 14.12
C LEU A 88 -0.71 13.36 15.28
N LYS A 89 0.49 13.91 15.06
CA LYS A 89 1.19 14.75 16.02
C LYS A 89 0.49 16.10 16.23
N GLU A 90 -0.10 16.66 15.17
CA GLU A 90 -0.90 17.89 15.27
C GLU A 90 -2.17 17.67 16.12
N LYS A 91 -2.37 18.55 17.10
CA LYS A 91 -3.49 18.49 18.06
C LYS A 91 -4.58 19.51 17.77
N ASP A 92 -4.25 20.57 17.04
CA ASP A 92 -5.24 21.51 16.53
C ASP A 92 -6.01 20.83 15.38
N TYR A 93 -7.32 20.70 15.55
CA TYR A 93 -8.17 20.02 14.57
C TYR A 93 -8.17 20.73 13.20
N GLY A 94 -8.18 22.07 13.18
CA GLY A 94 -8.17 22.85 11.95
C GLY A 94 -6.88 22.64 11.17
N LYS A 95 -5.74 22.74 11.84
CA LYS A 95 -4.42 22.46 11.25
C LYS A 95 -4.29 21.01 10.81
N GLN A 96 -4.79 20.06 11.60
CA GLN A 96 -4.77 18.65 11.24
C GLN A 96 -5.57 18.39 9.96
N SER A 97 -6.77 18.98 9.84
CA SER A 97 -7.61 18.87 8.63
C SER A 97 -6.89 19.43 7.40
N ASP A 98 -6.23 20.58 7.54
CA ASP A 98 -5.43 21.16 6.46
C ASP A 98 -4.22 20.32 6.07
N LEU A 99 -3.56 19.66 7.03
CA LEU A 99 -2.49 18.71 6.74
C LEU A 99 -3.01 17.49 5.97
N ARG A 100 -4.17 16.94 6.34
CA ARG A 100 -4.82 15.84 5.59
C ARG A 100 -5.10 16.24 4.14
N ARG A 101 -5.62 17.45 3.92
CA ARG A 101 -5.87 17.99 2.58
C ARG A 101 -4.58 18.13 1.79
N LYS A 102 -3.54 18.72 2.41
CA LYS A 102 -2.22 18.92 1.78
C LYS A 102 -1.53 17.59 1.46
N ALA A 103 -1.73 16.56 2.28
CA ALA A 103 -1.13 15.25 2.05
C ALA A 103 -1.60 14.63 0.72
N LEU A 104 -2.86 14.85 0.31
CA LEU A 104 -3.37 14.32 -0.96
C LEU A 104 -2.53 14.73 -2.18
N THR A 105 -1.90 15.90 -2.15
CA THR A 105 -1.10 16.42 -3.26
C THR A 105 0.40 16.38 -3.01
N LYS A 106 0.83 16.18 -1.75
CA LYS A 106 2.25 16.22 -1.36
C LYS A 106 2.87 14.84 -1.19
N THR A 107 2.04 13.81 -1.07
CA THR A 107 2.46 12.41 -1.02
C THR A 107 3.07 12.00 -2.34
N ASP A 108 4.25 11.39 -2.28
CA ASP A 108 4.94 10.83 -3.43
C ASP A 108 4.50 9.36 -3.65
N TYR A 109 4.20 8.62 -2.56
CA TYR A 109 3.75 7.22 -2.60
C TYR A 109 2.61 6.93 -1.60
N PHE A 110 1.57 6.23 -2.09
CA PHE A 110 0.42 5.74 -1.33
C PHE A 110 0.45 4.23 -1.09
#